data_AF-A0A0Q0Q1L8-F1
#
_entry.id   AF-A0A0Q0Q1L8-F1
#
_cell.length_a   1.000
_cell.length_b   1.000
_cell.length_c   1.000
_cell.angle_alpha   90.00
_cell.angle_beta   90.00
_cell.angle_gamma   90.00
#
_symmetry.space_group_name_H-M   'P 1'
#
loop_
_entity.id
_entity.type
_entity.pdbx_description
1 polymer ?
#
loop_
_entity_poly.entity_id
_entity_poly.type
_entity_poly.pdbx_seq_one_letter_code
_entity_poly.pdbx_strand_id
1 'polypeptide(L)'
;MQRVAVIGAGWLGLPLAQWLKQQGHTVYATRTTAQGVATTQQQGIDSFLCQLDRPDGLSQALRDRECDTLIGCFPPGFRQGHGEDYPKHWQTLVWQAKQAHIQKIIMISSTSVYPDIAKPMNEQDASLALALDNAAFDSKARVLLKAEQHVVTSGLDYTIVRCSGLIGPHRHPARFVSKMPHVSRLAPANMLHLSDAINIVHFALQQLPRTIINATTPTTVSKAEFYQAALQAVGSSLSLPTITDKADKLILCDKLLAAGYHFHFTHTLEAVQGYE
;
A
#
# COMPACT_ATOMS: atom_id res chain seq x y z
N MET A 1 -20.37 8.33 8.87
CA MET A 1 -20.56 7.79 7.50
C MET A 1 -19.86 8.73 6.53
N GLN A 2 -19.04 8.21 5.62
CA GLN A 2 -18.29 9.00 4.63
C GLN A 2 -18.57 8.48 3.22
N ARG A 3 -18.37 9.32 2.20
CA ARG A 3 -18.54 8.98 0.78
C ARG A 3 -17.16 8.85 0.13
N VAL A 4 -16.73 7.61 -0.05
CA VAL A 4 -15.35 7.27 -0.37
C VAL A 4 -15.22 6.80 -1.82
N ALA A 5 -14.26 7.35 -2.56
CA ALA A 5 -13.86 6.84 -3.85
C ALA A 5 -12.51 6.12 -3.77
N VAL A 6 -12.46 4.83 -4.11
CA VAL A 6 -11.24 4.01 -4.18
C VAL A 6 -10.74 3.97 -5.62
N ILE A 7 -9.62 4.65 -5.87
CA ILE A 7 -8.98 4.69 -7.19
C ILE A 7 -8.11 3.45 -7.37
N GLY A 8 -8.61 2.49 -8.14
CA GLY A 8 -7.97 1.20 -8.36
C GLY A 8 -8.54 0.08 -7.48
N ALA A 9 -9.65 -0.52 -7.89
CA ALA A 9 -10.19 -1.76 -7.31
C ALA A 9 -9.40 -3.00 -7.77
N GLY A 10 -8.10 -3.02 -7.47
CA GLY A 10 -7.21 -4.17 -7.68
C GLY A 10 -7.21 -5.13 -6.50
N TRP A 11 -6.12 -5.87 -6.33
CA TRP A 11 -5.96 -6.89 -5.28
C TRP A 11 -6.17 -6.36 -3.85
N LEU A 12 -5.74 -5.13 -3.55
CA LEU A 12 -6.02 -4.46 -2.27
C LEU A 12 -7.28 -3.60 -2.32
N GLY A 13 -7.46 -2.82 -3.39
CA GLY A 13 -8.51 -1.81 -3.44
C GLY A 13 -9.93 -2.37 -3.50
N LEU A 14 -10.14 -3.53 -4.13
CA LEU A 14 -11.44 -4.19 -4.16
C LEU A 14 -11.88 -4.69 -2.76
N PRO A 15 -11.10 -5.53 -2.05
CA PRO A 15 -11.51 -5.96 -0.72
C PRO A 15 -11.55 -4.80 0.28
N LEU A 16 -10.72 -3.76 0.12
CA LEU A 16 -10.87 -2.51 0.86
C LEU A 16 -12.23 -1.84 0.61
N ALA A 17 -12.66 -1.73 -0.65
CA ALA A 17 -13.94 -1.11 -0.98
C ALA A 17 -15.12 -1.91 -0.39
N GLN A 18 -15.05 -3.24 -0.43
CA GLN A 18 -16.02 -4.14 0.18
C GLN A 18 -16.08 -3.97 1.70
N TRP A 19 -14.92 -3.93 2.35
CA TRP A 19 -14.83 -3.70 3.78
C TRP A 19 -15.43 -2.35 4.18
N LEU A 20 -15.04 -1.25 3.52
CA LEU A 20 -15.58 0.08 3.81
C LEU A 20 -17.11 0.13 3.63
N LYS A 21 -17.65 -0.55 2.61
CA LYS A 21 -19.11 -0.66 2.44
C LYS A 21 -19.76 -1.42 3.59
N GLN A 22 -19.16 -2.51 4.06
CA GLN A 22 -19.64 -3.26 5.23
C GLN A 22 -19.58 -2.42 6.52
N GLN A 23 -18.61 -1.52 6.65
CA GLN A 23 -18.52 -0.56 7.75
C GLN A 23 -19.52 0.62 7.62
N GLY A 24 -20.44 0.57 6.65
CA GLY A 24 -21.52 1.54 6.48
C GLY A 24 -21.15 2.79 5.69
N HIS A 25 -19.99 2.83 5.02
CA HIS A 25 -19.65 3.92 4.11
C HIS A 25 -20.35 3.77 2.75
N THR A 26 -20.61 4.90 2.08
CA THR A 26 -20.96 4.87 0.65
C THR A 26 -19.65 4.78 -0.13
N VAL A 27 -19.46 3.71 -0.90
CA VAL A 27 -18.18 3.42 -1.55
C VAL A 27 -18.35 3.31 -3.06
N TYR A 28 -17.52 4.06 -3.77
CA TYR A 28 -17.32 3.96 -5.20
C TYR A 28 -15.91 3.47 -5.48
N ALA A 29 -15.72 2.70 -6.55
CA ALA A 29 -14.38 2.26 -6.94
C ALA A 29 -14.12 2.45 -8.43
N THR A 30 -12.85 2.51 -8.81
CA THR A 30 -12.48 2.63 -10.22
C THR A 30 -11.70 1.45 -10.76
N ARG A 31 -11.84 1.21 -12.06
CA ARG A 31 -11.06 0.24 -12.84
C ARG A 31 -10.62 0.92 -14.13
N THR A 32 -9.57 0.40 -14.76
CA THR A 32 -9.01 0.96 -16.00
C THR A 32 -9.67 0.41 -17.27
N THR A 33 -10.55 -0.58 -17.16
CA THR A 33 -11.27 -1.22 -18.28
C THR A 33 -12.75 -1.37 -17.98
N ALA A 34 -13.59 -1.32 -19.01
CA ALA A 34 -15.04 -1.51 -18.89
C ALA A 34 -15.40 -2.89 -18.32
N GLN A 35 -14.70 -3.94 -18.74
CA GLN A 35 -14.85 -5.28 -18.17
C GLN A 35 -14.52 -5.29 -16.66
N GLY A 36 -13.44 -4.61 -16.26
CA GLY A 36 -13.09 -4.48 -14.86
C GLY A 36 -14.18 -3.81 -14.04
N VAL A 37 -14.79 -2.75 -14.57
CA VAL A 37 -15.95 -2.06 -13.94
C VAL A 37 -17.11 -3.04 -13.77
N ALA A 38 -17.51 -3.75 -14.83
CA ALA A 38 -18.62 -4.70 -14.77
C ALA A 38 -18.39 -5.80 -13.72
N THR A 39 -17.18 -6.37 -13.64
CA THR A 39 -16.84 -7.37 -12.62
C THR A 39 -16.90 -6.80 -11.20
N THR A 40 -16.42 -5.58 -10.97
CA THR A 40 -16.51 -4.92 -9.65
C THR A 40 -17.96 -4.65 -9.25
N GLN A 41 -18.82 -4.25 -10.19
CA GLN A 41 -20.26 -4.05 -9.96
C GLN A 41 -20.96 -5.37 -9.60
N GLN A 42 -20.63 -6.47 -10.28
CA GLN A 42 -21.15 -7.82 -9.94
C GLN A 42 -20.76 -8.25 -8.52
N GLN A 43 -19.66 -7.72 -7.98
CA GLN A 43 -19.21 -7.96 -6.61
C GLN A 43 -19.81 -6.95 -5.60
N GLY A 44 -20.83 -6.21 -6.02
CA GLY A 44 -21.61 -5.32 -5.16
C GLY A 44 -20.97 -3.96 -4.89
N ILE A 45 -19.98 -3.53 -5.68
CA ILE A 45 -19.35 -2.22 -5.54
C ILE A 45 -19.65 -1.34 -6.75
N ASP A 46 -20.30 -0.20 -6.51
CA ASP A 46 -20.53 0.80 -7.53
C ASP A 46 -19.19 1.27 -8.10
N SER A 47 -19.03 1.16 -9.40
CA SER A 47 -17.75 1.47 -10.02
C SER A 47 -17.87 2.14 -11.37
N PHE A 48 -16.81 2.86 -11.74
CA PHE A 48 -16.70 3.62 -12.97
C PHE A 48 -15.28 3.57 -13.54
N LEU A 49 -15.15 3.90 -14.82
CA LEU A 49 -13.88 3.88 -15.52
C LEU A 49 -13.00 5.05 -15.07
N CYS A 50 -11.73 4.78 -14.79
CA CYS A 50 -10.73 5.81 -14.57
C CYS A 50 -9.37 5.35 -15.10
N GLN A 51 -8.75 6.17 -15.94
CA GLN A 51 -7.39 6.01 -16.41
C GLN A 51 -6.61 7.27 -16.02
N LEU A 52 -5.58 7.17 -15.19
CA LEU A 52 -4.88 8.36 -14.66
C LEU A 52 -4.05 9.09 -15.73
N ASP A 53 -3.74 8.42 -16.85
CA ASP A 53 -3.14 9.06 -18.02
C ASP A 53 -4.12 9.94 -18.80
N ARG A 54 -5.43 9.68 -18.66
CA ARG A 54 -6.54 10.38 -19.31
C ARG A 54 -7.71 10.49 -18.33
N PRO A 55 -7.59 11.34 -17.30
CA PRO A 55 -8.53 11.42 -16.18
C PRO A 55 -9.84 12.15 -16.55
N ASP A 56 -10.31 12.01 -17.79
CA ASP A 56 -11.41 12.78 -18.34
C ASP A 56 -12.68 12.52 -17.53
N GLY A 57 -13.30 13.61 -17.06
CA GLY A 57 -14.51 13.55 -16.24
C GLY A 57 -14.33 13.04 -14.82
N LEU A 58 -13.12 12.71 -14.34
CA LEU A 58 -12.93 12.18 -12.98
C LEU A 58 -13.46 13.14 -11.90
N SER A 59 -13.09 14.42 -11.95
CA SER A 59 -13.57 15.40 -10.97
C SER A 59 -15.10 15.57 -11.00
N GLN A 60 -15.72 15.55 -12.19
CA GLN A 60 -17.19 15.59 -12.29
C GLN A 60 -17.82 14.34 -11.69
N ALA A 61 -17.31 13.15 -12.02
CA ALA A 61 -17.80 11.89 -11.49
C ALA A 61 -17.70 11.80 -9.96
N LEU A 62 -16.65 12.39 -9.36
CA LEU A 62 -16.49 12.50 -7.91
C LEU A 62 -17.50 13.49 -7.30
N ARG A 63 -17.74 14.64 -7.94
CA ARG A 63 -18.75 15.64 -7.48
C ARG A 63 -20.18 15.12 -7.56
N ASP A 64 -20.55 14.47 -8.66
CA ASP A 64 -21.90 13.89 -8.85
C ASP A 64 -22.20 12.82 -7.80
N ARG A 65 -21.15 12.21 -7.26
CA ARG A 65 -21.21 11.20 -6.20
C ARG A 65 -20.99 11.81 -4.82
N GLU A 66 -20.83 13.12 -4.71
CA GLU A 66 -20.60 13.84 -3.45
C GLU A 66 -19.48 13.18 -2.61
N CYS A 67 -18.42 12.70 -3.26
CA CYS A 67 -17.31 12.07 -2.54
C CYS A 67 -16.62 13.11 -1.65
N ASP A 68 -16.34 12.75 -0.40
CA ASP A 68 -15.58 13.58 0.54
C ASP A 68 -14.12 13.11 0.66
N THR A 69 -13.87 11.82 0.40
CA THR A 69 -12.57 11.18 0.60
C THR A 69 -12.18 10.34 -0.61
N LEU A 70 -10.90 10.41 -0.97
CA LEU A 70 -10.31 9.70 -2.08
C LEU A 70 -9.19 8.79 -1.60
N ILE A 71 -9.25 7.50 -1.92
CA ILE A 71 -8.21 6.53 -1.59
C ILE A 71 -7.50 6.10 -2.88
N GLY A 72 -6.25 6.48 -3.07
CA GLY A 72 -5.44 6.02 -4.20
C GLY A 72 -4.79 4.67 -3.89
N CYS A 73 -5.28 3.63 -4.55
CA CYS A 73 -4.87 2.23 -4.38
C CYS A 73 -4.39 1.61 -5.72
N PHE A 74 -3.56 2.35 -6.45
CA PHE A 74 -2.93 1.89 -7.69
C PHE A 74 -1.42 1.71 -7.50
N PRO A 75 -0.82 0.65 -8.08
CA PRO A 75 0.59 0.37 -7.92
C PRO A 75 1.46 1.33 -8.73
N PRO A 76 2.75 1.50 -8.38
CA PRO A 76 3.69 2.36 -9.09
C PRO A 76 4.14 1.84 -10.46
N GLY A 77 3.61 0.73 -10.98
CA GLY A 77 3.93 0.28 -12.34
C GLY A 77 5.38 -0.20 -12.59
N PHE A 78 6.29 -0.21 -11.59
CA PHE A 78 7.71 -0.57 -11.78
C PHE A 78 7.95 -1.89 -12.51
N ARG A 79 7.09 -2.91 -12.29
CA ARG A 79 7.20 -4.22 -12.96
C ARG A 79 6.88 -4.18 -14.45
N GLN A 80 6.18 -3.15 -14.91
CA GLN A 80 5.75 -2.96 -16.30
C GLN A 80 6.62 -1.93 -17.02
N GLY A 81 7.67 -1.39 -16.38
CA GLY A 81 8.53 -0.36 -16.97
C GLY A 81 7.96 1.07 -16.91
N HIS A 82 6.76 1.26 -16.36
CA HIS A 82 6.07 2.55 -16.26
C HIS A 82 6.22 3.21 -14.88
N GLY A 83 7.35 2.95 -14.20
CA GLY A 83 7.62 3.47 -12.85
C GLY A 83 7.58 4.99 -12.76
N GLU A 84 8.18 5.64 -13.74
CA GLU A 84 8.38 7.09 -13.78
C GLU A 84 7.08 7.89 -13.95
N ASP A 85 5.99 7.24 -14.37
CA ASP A 85 4.67 7.88 -14.51
C ASP A 85 3.94 8.01 -13.16
N TYR A 86 4.35 7.25 -12.14
CA TYR A 86 3.66 7.22 -10.85
C TYR A 86 3.53 8.60 -10.17
N PRO A 87 4.56 9.47 -10.13
CA PRO A 87 4.42 10.81 -9.57
C PRO A 87 3.45 11.67 -10.37
N LYS A 88 3.42 11.52 -11.70
CA LYS A 88 2.48 12.22 -12.57
C LYS A 88 1.05 11.77 -12.31
N HIS A 89 0.82 10.47 -12.12
CA HIS A 89 -0.51 9.94 -11.74
C HIS A 89 -0.99 10.53 -10.41
N TRP A 90 -0.12 10.63 -9.41
CA TRP A 90 -0.47 11.27 -8.13
C TRP A 90 -0.68 12.78 -8.25
N GLN A 91 0.13 13.49 -9.05
CA GLN A 91 -0.08 14.90 -9.35
C GLN A 91 -1.45 15.14 -9.99
N THR A 92 -1.79 14.33 -11.00
CA THR A 92 -3.10 14.34 -11.66
C THR A 92 -4.22 14.07 -10.66
N LEU A 93 -4.07 13.03 -9.82
CA LEU A 93 -5.09 12.65 -8.86
C LEU A 93 -5.36 13.75 -7.83
N VAL A 94 -4.30 14.36 -7.29
CA VAL A 94 -4.40 15.50 -6.38
C VAL A 94 -5.10 16.68 -7.04
N TRP A 95 -4.79 16.97 -8.31
CA TRP A 95 -5.47 18.04 -9.05
C TRP A 95 -6.97 17.75 -9.20
N GLN A 96 -7.34 16.54 -9.63
CA GLN A 96 -8.74 16.13 -9.78
C GLN A 96 -9.49 16.16 -8.44
N ALA A 97 -8.85 15.73 -7.35
CA ALA A 97 -9.40 15.78 -6.00
C ALA A 97 -9.76 17.22 -5.58
N LYS A 98 -8.85 18.18 -5.84
CA LYS A 98 -9.11 19.60 -5.57
C LYS A 98 -10.28 20.14 -6.39
N GLN A 99 -10.33 19.83 -7.68
CA GLN A 99 -11.44 20.24 -8.54
C GLN A 99 -12.78 19.66 -8.06
N ALA A 100 -12.76 18.45 -7.48
CA ALA A 100 -13.94 17.80 -6.95
C ALA A 100 -14.30 18.19 -5.50
N HIS A 101 -13.56 19.13 -4.89
CA HIS A 101 -13.74 19.51 -3.49
C HIS A 101 -13.60 18.34 -2.49
N ILE A 102 -12.77 17.35 -2.83
CA ILE A 102 -12.38 16.28 -1.90
C ILE A 102 -11.72 16.91 -0.68
N GLN A 103 -12.08 16.44 0.51
CA GLN A 103 -11.57 16.93 1.78
C GLN A 103 -10.28 16.19 2.19
N LYS A 104 -10.24 14.87 1.93
CA LYS A 104 -9.14 13.99 2.36
C LYS A 104 -8.64 13.05 1.26
N ILE A 105 -7.32 12.87 1.19
CA ILE A 105 -6.67 11.86 0.35
C ILE A 105 -5.94 10.82 1.21
N ILE A 106 -6.22 9.53 0.98
CA ILE A 106 -5.42 8.44 1.53
C ILE A 106 -4.59 7.81 0.42
N MET A 107 -3.28 7.82 0.58
CA MET A 107 -2.33 7.20 -0.34
C MET A 107 -1.85 5.87 0.18
N ILE A 108 -2.03 4.81 -0.62
CA ILE A 108 -1.32 3.55 -0.40
C ILE A 108 0.07 3.66 -1.03
N SER A 109 1.05 3.93 -0.19
CA SER A 109 2.47 4.00 -0.56
C SER A 109 3.18 2.70 -0.18
N SER A 110 4.51 2.72 -0.17
CA SER A 110 5.36 1.56 0.12
C SER A 110 6.55 1.93 0.99
N THR A 111 6.98 1.00 1.83
CA THR A 111 8.24 1.13 2.60
C THR A 111 9.49 1.05 1.71
N SER A 112 9.35 0.81 0.41
CA SER A 112 10.44 0.98 -0.57
C SER A 112 10.90 2.45 -0.73
N VAL A 113 10.29 3.41 -0.05
CA VAL A 113 10.82 4.78 0.08
C VAL A 113 12.12 4.87 0.88
N TYR A 114 12.39 3.89 1.77
CA TYR A 114 13.58 3.89 2.62
C TYR A 114 14.78 3.26 1.90
N PRO A 115 16.02 3.72 2.16
CA PRO A 115 17.22 3.13 1.61
C PRO A 115 17.46 1.72 2.17
N ASP A 116 18.11 0.84 1.41
CA ASP A 116 18.45 -0.54 1.83
C ASP A 116 19.66 -0.57 2.77
N ILE A 117 19.50 -0.02 3.97
CA ILE A 117 20.53 0.07 5.02
C ILE A 117 20.05 -0.70 6.25
N ALA A 118 20.94 -1.49 6.86
CA ALA A 118 20.68 -2.27 8.07
C ALA A 118 20.47 -1.40 9.33
N LYS A 119 19.35 -0.68 9.38
CA LYS A 119 18.89 0.15 10.50
C LYS A 119 17.37 0.05 10.66
N PRO A 120 16.84 0.28 11.87
CA PRO A 120 15.42 0.58 12.05
C PRO A 120 15.06 1.86 11.30
N MET A 121 13.93 1.86 10.60
CA MET A 121 13.42 2.98 9.79
C MET A 121 12.01 3.37 10.28
N ASN A 122 11.86 4.62 10.69
CA ASN A 122 10.59 5.27 10.99
C ASN A 122 10.25 6.32 9.91
N GLU A 123 9.09 6.98 10.01
CA GLU A 123 8.58 7.87 8.97
C GLU A 123 9.45 9.11 8.71
N GLN A 124 10.31 9.52 9.65
CA GLN A 124 11.24 10.63 9.49
C GLN A 124 12.46 10.28 8.63
N ASP A 125 12.76 8.99 8.47
CA ASP A 125 13.94 8.50 7.74
C ASP A 125 13.75 8.49 6.22
N ALA A 126 12.61 8.96 5.69
CA ALA A 126 12.38 9.12 4.26
C ALA A 126 11.51 10.34 3.93
N SER A 127 12.10 11.26 3.18
CA SER A 127 11.43 12.39 2.53
C SER A 127 12.10 12.67 1.18
N LEU A 128 11.41 13.36 0.27
CA LEU A 128 12.01 13.73 -1.02
C LEU A 128 13.29 14.57 -0.83
N ALA A 129 13.29 15.49 0.14
CA ALA A 129 14.46 16.30 0.47
C ALA A 129 15.66 15.43 0.89
N LEU A 130 15.46 14.48 1.81
CA LEU A 130 16.51 13.54 2.21
C LEU A 130 17.03 12.71 1.04
N ALA A 131 16.13 12.26 0.16
CA ALA A 131 16.52 11.44 -0.97
C ALA A 131 17.36 12.21 -2.00
N LEU A 132 17.04 13.48 -2.30
CA LEU A 132 17.76 14.29 -3.28
C LEU A 132 19.26 14.37 -2.98
N ASP A 133 19.62 14.54 -1.70
CA ASP A 133 21.01 14.73 -1.26
C ASP A 133 21.70 13.44 -0.77
N ASN A 134 21.06 12.28 -0.85
CA ASN A 134 21.59 11.03 -0.31
C ASN A 134 21.56 9.89 -1.35
N ALA A 135 22.74 9.46 -1.79
CA ALA A 135 22.91 8.40 -2.79
C ALA A 135 22.41 7.02 -2.34
N ALA A 136 22.15 6.80 -1.04
CA ALA A 136 21.58 5.55 -0.54
C ALA A 136 20.11 5.33 -0.95
N PHE A 137 19.40 6.40 -1.33
CA PHE A 137 18.06 6.29 -1.89
C PHE A 137 18.15 5.97 -3.38
N ASP A 138 17.66 4.79 -3.75
CA ASP A 138 17.62 4.33 -5.14
C ASP A 138 16.59 5.12 -5.98
N SER A 139 16.56 4.87 -7.30
CA SER A 139 15.64 5.56 -8.20
C SER A 139 14.17 5.29 -7.86
N LYS A 140 13.82 4.09 -7.41
CA LYS A 140 12.44 3.72 -7.05
C LYS A 140 11.98 4.48 -5.80
N ALA A 141 12.83 4.58 -4.79
CA ALA A 141 12.58 5.35 -3.58
C ALA A 141 12.30 6.82 -3.92
N ARG A 142 13.11 7.42 -4.79
CA ARG A 142 12.94 8.81 -5.27
C ARG A 142 11.61 9.01 -5.99
N VAL A 143 11.22 8.08 -6.87
CA VAL A 143 9.93 8.10 -7.58
C VAL A 143 8.77 8.04 -6.58
N LEU A 144 8.79 7.10 -5.63
CA LEU A 144 7.75 6.99 -4.61
C LEU A 144 7.66 8.25 -3.74
N LEU A 145 8.80 8.79 -3.31
CA LEU A 145 8.85 10.02 -2.50
C LEU A 145 8.37 11.26 -3.27
N LYS A 146 8.64 11.33 -4.57
CA LYS A 146 8.08 12.38 -5.44
C LYS A 146 6.55 12.30 -5.54
N ALA A 147 6.01 11.09 -5.62
CA ALA A 147 4.57 10.88 -5.58
C ALA A 147 3.96 11.29 -4.22
N GLU A 148 4.57 10.85 -3.10
CA GLU A 148 4.15 11.26 -1.76
C GLU A 148 4.20 12.79 -1.58
N GLN A 149 5.22 13.45 -2.14
CA GLN A 149 5.37 14.90 -2.06
C GLN A 149 4.16 15.64 -2.65
N HIS A 150 3.59 15.17 -3.77
CA HIS A 150 2.39 15.77 -4.36
C HIS A 150 1.18 15.71 -3.42
N VAL A 151 1.04 14.64 -2.63
CA VAL A 151 -0.02 14.50 -1.63
C VAL A 151 0.24 15.42 -0.43
N VAL A 152 1.47 15.41 0.10
CA VAL A 152 1.87 16.23 1.27
C VAL A 152 1.69 17.74 1.01
N THR A 153 2.07 18.23 -0.17
CA THR A 153 1.95 19.66 -0.53
C THR A 153 0.63 20.00 -1.20
N SER A 154 -0.32 19.06 -1.25
CA SER A 154 -1.63 19.32 -1.86
C SER A 154 -2.41 20.40 -1.10
N GLY A 155 -2.21 20.55 0.21
CA GLY A 155 -3.03 21.41 1.06
C GLY A 155 -4.31 20.73 1.56
N LEU A 156 -4.72 19.61 0.96
CA LEU A 156 -5.82 18.77 1.42
C LEU A 156 -5.46 18.09 2.75
N ASP A 157 -6.45 17.59 3.48
CA ASP A 157 -6.15 16.60 4.51
C ASP A 157 -5.63 15.32 3.85
N TYR A 158 -4.73 14.61 4.51
CA TYR A 158 -4.15 13.41 3.94
C TYR A 158 -3.70 12.37 4.96
N THR A 159 -3.66 11.11 4.50
CA THR A 159 -2.88 10.06 5.16
C THR A 159 -2.05 9.32 4.13
N ILE A 160 -0.76 9.12 4.37
CA ILE A 160 0.08 8.25 3.55
C ILE A 160 0.36 6.98 4.34
N VAL A 161 -0.05 5.84 3.80
CA VAL A 161 0.13 4.52 4.40
C VAL A 161 1.24 3.80 3.63
N ARG A 162 2.45 3.77 4.20
CA ARG A 162 3.61 3.08 3.62
C ARG A 162 3.51 1.59 3.94
N CYS A 163 2.91 0.82 3.06
CA CYS A 163 2.78 -0.63 3.25
C CYS A 163 4.11 -1.35 3.00
N SER A 164 4.47 -2.25 3.93
CA SER A 164 5.55 -3.22 3.74
C SER A 164 5.15 -4.35 2.77
N GLY A 165 5.86 -5.48 2.79
CA GLY A 165 5.58 -6.61 1.91
C GLY A 165 4.16 -7.17 2.10
N LEU A 166 3.25 -6.80 1.21
CA LEU A 166 1.86 -7.26 1.29
C LEU A 166 1.74 -8.76 0.99
N ILE A 167 1.06 -9.47 1.89
CA ILE A 167 0.73 -10.90 1.80
C ILE A 167 -0.77 -11.10 2.03
N GLY A 168 -1.32 -12.19 1.51
CA GLY A 168 -2.74 -12.53 1.66
C GLY A 168 -3.23 -13.41 0.51
N PRO A 169 -4.54 -13.64 0.37
CA PRO A 169 -5.10 -14.56 -0.62
C PRO A 169 -4.53 -14.35 -2.03
N HIS A 170 -4.16 -15.43 -2.71
CA HIS A 170 -3.46 -15.44 -4.01
C HIS A 170 -2.10 -14.72 -4.05
N ARG A 171 -1.56 -14.30 -2.91
CA ARG A 171 -0.26 -13.64 -2.72
C ARG A 171 0.56 -14.28 -1.60
N HIS A 172 0.41 -15.59 -1.41
CA HIS A 172 1.15 -16.36 -0.41
C HIS A 172 2.67 -16.28 -0.63
N PRO A 173 3.50 -16.05 0.41
CA PRO A 173 4.95 -15.85 0.27
C PRO A 173 5.69 -17.00 -0.44
N ALA A 174 5.24 -18.24 -0.23
CA ALA A 174 5.79 -19.43 -0.90
C ALA A 174 5.88 -19.30 -2.44
N ARG A 175 4.93 -18.57 -3.06
CA ARG A 175 4.88 -18.36 -4.52
C ARG A 175 6.04 -17.52 -5.06
N PHE A 176 6.77 -16.82 -4.19
CA PHE A 176 7.88 -15.95 -4.58
C PHE A 176 9.25 -16.60 -4.38
N VAL A 177 9.34 -17.69 -3.61
CA VAL A 177 10.61 -18.38 -3.31
C VAL A 177 11.35 -18.78 -4.59
N SER A 178 10.65 -19.39 -5.56
CA SER A 178 11.24 -19.81 -6.84
C SER A 178 11.69 -18.65 -7.74
N LYS A 179 11.34 -17.41 -7.40
CA LYS A 179 11.71 -16.20 -8.15
C LYS A 179 12.82 -15.41 -7.47
N MET A 180 13.28 -15.85 -6.31
CA MET A 180 14.32 -15.18 -5.54
C MET A 180 15.69 -15.75 -5.88
N PRO A 181 16.68 -14.91 -6.26
CA PRO A 181 18.04 -15.38 -6.46
C PRO A 181 18.73 -15.76 -5.14
N HIS A 182 18.32 -15.15 -4.03
CA HIS A 182 18.83 -15.41 -2.70
C HIS A 182 17.82 -15.00 -1.61
N VAL A 183 18.02 -15.51 -0.40
CA VAL A 183 17.28 -15.12 0.80
C VAL A 183 18.25 -14.90 1.96
N SER A 184 18.05 -13.87 2.77
CA SER A 184 19.00 -13.51 3.84
C SER A 184 18.54 -13.94 5.22
N ARG A 185 19.48 -14.40 6.06
CA ARG A 185 19.26 -14.69 7.50
C ARG A 185 19.36 -13.44 8.38
N LEU A 186 19.98 -12.37 7.89
CA LEU A 186 20.16 -11.12 8.64
C LEU A 186 19.16 -10.02 8.24
N ALA A 187 18.41 -10.21 7.16
CA ALA A 187 17.41 -9.25 6.70
C ALA A 187 16.06 -9.51 7.39
N PRO A 188 15.42 -8.50 8.02
CA PRO A 188 14.08 -8.65 8.57
C PRO A 188 13.02 -8.91 7.49
N ALA A 189 12.03 -9.74 7.79
CA ALA A 189 10.86 -9.95 6.95
C ALA A 189 9.81 -8.85 7.18
N ASN A 190 10.00 -7.67 6.58
CA ASN A 190 9.01 -6.60 6.66
C ASN A 190 7.75 -6.96 5.84
N MET A 191 6.70 -7.45 6.51
CA MET A 191 5.49 -7.98 5.89
C MET A 191 4.23 -7.39 6.51
N LEU A 192 3.12 -7.41 5.76
CA LEU A 192 1.81 -6.93 6.21
C LEU A 192 0.72 -7.78 5.56
N HIS A 193 -0.18 -8.34 6.38
CA HIS A 193 -1.33 -9.07 5.85
C HIS A 193 -2.38 -8.13 5.24
N LEU A 194 -3.11 -8.62 4.23
CA LEU A 194 -4.19 -7.90 3.56
C LEU A 194 -5.24 -7.36 4.55
N SER A 195 -5.64 -8.18 5.53
CA SER A 195 -6.63 -7.79 6.55
C SER A 195 -6.17 -6.57 7.35
N ASP A 196 -4.91 -6.56 7.82
CA ASP A 196 -4.34 -5.40 8.51
C ASP A 196 -4.17 -4.22 7.55
N ALA A 197 -3.74 -4.43 6.30
CA ALA A 197 -3.67 -3.34 5.32
C ALA A 197 -5.03 -2.64 5.13
N ILE A 198 -6.12 -3.40 5.05
CA ILE A 198 -7.48 -2.88 4.93
C ILE A 198 -7.90 -2.13 6.21
N ASN A 199 -7.67 -2.74 7.38
CA ASN A 199 -8.05 -2.16 8.67
C ASN A 199 -7.25 -0.90 9.00
N ILE A 200 -5.97 -0.82 8.64
CA ILE A 200 -5.14 0.39 8.80
C ILE A 200 -5.68 1.51 7.92
N VAL A 201 -6.10 1.23 6.68
CA VAL A 201 -6.67 2.25 5.81
C VAL A 201 -8.02 2.73 6.33
N HIS A 202 -8.85 1.83 6.86
CA HIS A 202 -10.10 2.19 7.54
C HIS A 202 -9.83 3.04 8.81
N PHE A 203 -8.84 2.68 9.61
CA PHE A 203 -8.42 3.47 10.76
C PHE A 203 -7.91 4.86 10.34
N ALA A 204 -7.09 4.93 9.29
CA ALA A 204 -6.59 6.18 8.72
C ALA A 204 -7.72 7.09 8.25
N LEU A 205 -8.74 6.52 7.61
CA LEU A 205 -9.95 7.22 7.17
C LEU A 205 -10.62 7.99 8.31
N GLN A 206 -10.70 7.36 9.49
CA GLN A 206 -11.42 7.89 10.64
C GLN A 206 -10.57 8.76 11.58
N GLN A 207 -9.31 8.38 11.81
CA GLN A 207 -8.55 8.87 12.97
C GLN A 207 -7.29 9.67 12.61
N LEU A 208 -6.80 9.59 11.36
CA LEU A 208 -5.48 10.13 11.01
C LEU A 208 -5.57 11.30 10.02
N PRO A 209 -5.55 12.55 10.49
CA PRO A 209 -5.35 13.71 9.63
C PRO A 209 -3.85 14.00 9.43
N ARG A 210 -3.50 14.52 8.24
CA ARG A 210 -2.17 15.03 7.83
C ARG A 210 -0.98 14.19 8.31
N THR A 211 -1.07 12.87 8.16
CA THR A 211 -0.11 11.94 8.76
C THR A 211 0.50 10.98 7.73
N ILE A 212 1.79 10.69 7.87
CA ILE A 212 2.47 9.57 7.22
C ILE A 212 2.67 8.48 8.27
N ILE A 213 2.31 7.24 7.95
CA ILE A 213 2.52 6.05 8.80
C ILE A 213 3.18 4.91 8.02
N ASN A 214 3.98 4.11 8.71
CA ASN A 214 4.41 2.79 8.28
C ASN A 214 3.37 1.73 8.66
N ALA A 215 2.98 0.92 7.67
CA ALA A 215 2.10 -0.23 7.87
C ALA A 215 2.91 -1.51 7.68
N THR A 216 3.34 -2.09 8.80
CA THR A 216 4.09 -3.35 8.85
C THR A 216 3.75 -4.09 10.14
N THR A 217 3.77 -5.42 10.09
CA THR A 217 3.50 -6.25 11.26
C THR A 217 4.55 -5.98 12.36
N PRO A 218 4.14 -5.75 13.63
CA PRO A 218 5.03 -5.25 14.68
C PRO A 218 6.26 -6.11 14.98
N THR A 219 6.07 -7.43 15.05
CA THR A 219 7.16 -8.37 15.36
C THR A 219 7.48 -9.22 14.15
N THR A 220 8.77 -9.46 13.89
CA THR A 220 9.21 -10.20 12.71
C THR A 220 10.42 -11.10 12.98
N VAL A 221 10.67 -11.99 12.03
CA VAL A 221 11.83 -12.89 11.95
C VAL A 221 12.68 -12.53 10.73
N SER A 222 13.76 -13.28 10.51
CA SER A 222 14.55 -13.12 9.28
C SER A 222 13.73 -13.50 8.03
N LYS A 223 14.12 -12.97 6.86
CA LYS A 223 13.53 -13.40 5.56
C LYS A 223 13.70 -14.90 5.35
N ALA A 224 14.84 -15.48 5.72
CA ALA A 224 15.08 -16.92 5.60
C ALA A 224 14.07 -17.74 6.41
N GLU A 225 13.88 -17.42 7.70
CA GLU A 225 12.91 -18.09 8.57
C GLU A 225 11.47 -17.90 8.07
N PHE A 226 11.12 -16.67 7.68
CA PHE A 226 9.79 -16.33 7.17
C PHE A 226 9.43 -17.13 5.90
N TYR A 227 10.32 -17.18 4.90
CA TYR A 227 10.06 -17.93 3.67
C TYR A 227 10.11 -19.43 3.90
N GLN A 228 10.92 -19.92 4.84
CA GLN A 228 10.91 -21.34 5.22
C GLN A 228 9.58 -21.74 5.84
N ALA A 229 9.06 -20.94 6.78
CA ALA A 229 7.75 -21.15 7.38
C ALA A 229 6.63 -21.10 6.33
N ALA A 230 6.72 -20.19 5.36
CA ALA A 230 5.76 -20.13 4.27
C ALA A 230 5.76 -21.37 3.37
N LEU A 231 6.92 -21.97 3.10
CA LEU A 231 6.99 -23.24 2.34
C LEU A 231 6.35 -24.38 3.13
N GLN A 232 6.63 -24.46 4.43
CA GLN A 232 6.07 -25.47 5.32
C GLN A 232 4.55 -25.36 5.44
N ALA A 233 4.02 -24.14 5.57
CA ALA A 233 2.58 -23.88 5.70
C ALA A 233 1.75 -24.42 4.53
N VAL A 234 2.35 -24.55 3.33
CA VAL A 234 1.67 -25.07 2.13
C VAL A 234 2.14 -26.48 1.74
N GLY A 235 2.94 -27.14 2.58
CA GLY A 235 3.50 -28.46 2.28
C GLY A 235 4.36 -28.49 1.01
N SER A 236 5.04 -27.38 0.67
CA SER A 236 5.85 -27.30 -0.54
C SER A 236 7.13 -28.13 -0.42
N SER A 237 7.49 -28.83 -1.50
CA SER A 237 8.77 -29.52 -1.63
C SER A 237 9.92 -28.63 -2.11
N LEU A 238 9.67 -27.33 -2.34
CA LEU A 238 10.72 -26.40 -2.74
C LEU A 238 11.68 -26.17 -1.57
N SER A 239 12.96 -25.98 -1.89
CA SER A 239 13.95 -25.47 -0.95
C SER A 239 14.05 -23.95 -1.03
N LEU A 240 14.57 -23.33 0.02
CA LEU A 240 15.01 -21.94 -0.07
C LEU A 240 16.06 -21.77 -1.18
N PRO A 241 16.11 -20.60 -1.84
CA PRO A 241 17.23 -20.25 -2.73
C PRO A 241 18.52 -20.07 -1.92
N THR A 242 19.61 -19.70 -2.59
CA THR A 242 20.90 -19.41 -1.96
C THR A 242 20.75 -18.53 -0.72
N ILE A 243 21.20 -19.04 0.42
CA ILE A 243 21.13 -18.31 1.68
C ILE A 243 22.31 -17.34 1.76
N THR A 244 22.05 -16.11 2.19
CA THR A 244 23.07 -15.07 2.41
C THR A 244 22.96 -14.45 3.79
N ASP A 245 23.98 -13.67 4.17
CA ASP A 245 24.02 -12.92 5.43
C ASP A 245 24.04 -11.41 5.17
N LYS A 246 23.23 -10.95 4.21
CA LYS A 246 23.09 -9.51 3.93
C LYS A 246 22.04 -8.90 4.85
N ALA A 247 22.45 -8.09 5.81
CA ALA A 247 21.53 -7.31 6.64
C ALA A 247 20.76 -6.27 5.80
N ASP A 248 19.57 -5.87 6.27
CA ASP A 248 18.65 -4.98 5.57
C ASP A 248 17.85 -4.16 6.59
N LYS A 249 17.12 -3.14 6.13
CA LYS A 249 16.31 -2.27 7.00
C LYS A 249 15.22 -3.05 7.76
N LEU A 250 14.98 -2.62 9.00
CA LEU A 250 13.80 -2.99 9.79
C LEU A 250 12.79 -1.84 9.72
N ILE A 251 11.55 -2.10 9.32
CA ILE A 251 10.51 -1.06 9.32
C ILE A 251 9.84 -1.03 10.69
N LEU A 252 9.76 0.16 11.27
CA LEU A 252 9.09 0.40 12.55
C LEU A 252 7.64 0.84 12.32
N CYS A 253 6.74 0.46 13.23
CA CYS A 253 5.32 0.85 13.22
C CYS A 253 4.87 1.59 14.50
N ASP A 254 5.81 2.05 15.33
CA ASP A 254 5.56 2.70 16.62
C ASP A 254 4.56 3.86 16.52
N LYS A 255 4.63 4.64 15.43
CA LYS A 255 3.73 5.78 15.21
C LYS A 255 2.27 5.33 15.03
N LEU A 256 2.05 4.21 14.35
CA LEU A 256 0.71 3.65 14.15
C LEU A 256 0.16 3.03 15.45
N LEU A 257 1.03 2.36 16.23
CA LEU A 257 0.67 1.84 17.56
C LEU A 257 0.34 2.98 18.53
N ALA A 258 1.14 4.05 18.55
CA ALA A 258 0.92 5.23 19.38
C ALA A 258 -0.36 5.98 19.02
N ALA A 259 -0.82 5.87 17.76
CA ALA A 259 -2.12 6.39 17.34
C ALA A 259 -3.31 5.56 17.86
N GLY A 260 -3.06 4.37 18.43
CA GLY A 260 -4.10 3.49 18.98
C GLY A 260 -4.59 2.40 18.05
N TYR A 261 -3.90 2.16 16.92
CA TYR A 261 -4.23 1.03 16.05
C TYR A 261 -3.77 -0.30 16.68
N HIS A 262 -4.63 -1.32 16.59
CA HIS A 262 -4.36 -2.66 17.08
C HIS A 262 -4.30 -3.62 15.88
N PHE A 263 -3.16 -4.30 15.72
CA PHE A 263 -2.98 -5.26 14.64
C PHE A 263 -3.75 -6.55 14.90
N HIS A 264 -4.28 -7.14 13.84
CA HIS A 264 -4.84 -8.49 13.90
C HIS A 264 -3.72 -9.53 13.99
N PHE A 265 -2.64 -9.36 13.22
CA PHE A 265 -1.43 -10.19 13.32
C PHE A 265 -0.30 -9.40 13.97
N THR A 266 0.18 -9.86 15.12
CA THR A 266 1.26 -9.18 15.85
C THR A 266 2.64 -9.69 15.45
N HIS A 267 2.70 -10.89 14.86
CA HIS A 267 3.92 -11.53 14.40
C HIS A 267 3.83 -11.98 12.93
N THR A 268 4.89 -11.82 12.14
CA THR A 268 4.86 -12.15 10.70
C THR A 268 4.62 -13.63 10.41
N LEU A 269 5.02 -14.52 11.32
CA LEU A 269 4.70 -15.96 11.22
C LEU A 269 3.20 -16.26 11.39
N GLU A 270 2.48 -15.54 12.26
CA GLU A 270 1.02 -15.67 12.40
C GLU A 270 0.33 -15.27 11.09
N ALA A 271 0.77 -14.16 10.50
CA ALA A 271 0.26 -13.63 9.24
C ALA A 271 0.49 -14.57 8.04
N VAL A 272 1.47 -15.49 8.12
CA VAL A 272 1.73 -16.52 7.11
C VAL A 272 0.86 -17.76 7.31
N GLN A 273 0.39 -18.02 8.52
CA GLN A 273 -0.43 -19.19 8.84
C GLN A 273 -1.92 -18.88 8.77
N GLY A 274 -2.33 -17.62 9.00
CA GLY A 274 -3.73 -17.17 9.05
C GLY A 274 -4.46 -17.07 7.71
N TYR A 275 -4.29 -18.05 6.82
CA TYR A 275 -4.96 -18.14 5.52
C TYR A 275 -6.33 -18.85 5.57
N GLU A 276 -6.92 -19.00 6.75
CA GLU A 276 -8.25 -19.59 6.94
C GLU A 276 -9.39 -18.61 6.58
#